data_AF-A0A0B7ADB3-F1
#
_entry.id   AF-A0A0B7ADB3-F1
#
_cell.length_a   1.000
_cell.length_b   1.000
_cell.length_c   1.000
_cell.angle_alpha   90.00
_cell.angle_beta   90.00
_cell.angle_gamma   90.00
#
_symmetry.space_group_name_H-M   'P 1'
#
loop_
_entity.id
_entity.type
_entity.pdbx_description
1 polymer ?
#
loop_
_entity_poly.entity_id
_entity_poly.type
_entity_poly.pdbx_seq_one_letter_code
_entity_poly.pdbx_strand_id
1 'polypeptide(L)'
;MLRQLRFLKDKLKRNFLKPINKKLIIYCPTMHSEGHTTLPWKTVFMYILYTVVICTLCVTMWTVSSDDVVSIGLSSNVIIKAVYKYSKENSDGSIDLVFNVPRGGDALLRLNSLHINTLGNDEENPGNETTISTAPTTTTSQRPQVKTMYPMSLDAAYAINTVNVCPEGQQVDYIIIVHSATAYFARRRAIRETFGGKGLFRNIFQRVVFLLGTTSDPVTSKAIREEAFLYRDIVQGQFIDSYHNLTHKGVLGYRWISEHCPQAKIIVKIDDDVFVNPFKLVQDVLPNFLNKTRHIGCHLRPGGTSPIVRGKGRWQVHDDEFRGQTNYPFDYCNGYFVIITSDLIRPMLNAARLNPFFWIDDVYLFGILPATVGQTKFVDIRENLSLTFNSGKQCYEEHGTQCKLVAVSQWKAEEPEKLWYMVLSNLTVSAKNQLQVFGLS
;
A
#
# COMPACT_ATOMS: atom_id res chain seq x y z
N MET A 1 -9.10 20.93 -37.20
CA MET A 1 -8.41 20.70 -35.92
C MET A 1 -7.04 20.00 -36.04
N LEU A 2 -6.70 19.35 -37.17
CA LEU A 2 -5.35 18.84 -37.47
C LEU A 2 -4.40 19.85 -38.17
N ARG A 3 -4.69 21.15 -38.09
CA ARG A 3 -3.88 22.24 -38.68
C ARG A 3 -3.31 23.25 -37.68
N GLN A 4 -3.61 23.12 -36.38
CA GLN A 4 -3.01 23.97 -35.33
C GLN A 4 -1.88 23.29 -34.53
N LEU A 5 -1.62 21.99 -34.74
CA LEU A 5 -0.51 21.27 -34.10
C LEU A 5 0.84 21.38 -34.82
N ARG A 6 0.92 22.18 -35.90
CA ARG A 6 2.17 22.36 -36.69
C ARG A 6 2.90 23.67 -36.42
N PHE A 7 2.38 24.55 -35.55
CA PHE A 7 2.95 25.88 -35.29
C PHE A 7 3.80 25.98 -34.00
N LEU A 8 3.78 24.95 -33.14
CA LEU A 8 4.53 24.94 -31.87
C LEU A 8 5.85 24.15 -31.90
N LYS A 9 6.19 23.53 -33.04
CA LYS A 9 7.38 22.68 -33.18
C LYS A 9 8.65 23.44 -33.60
N ASP A 10 8.52 24.68 -34.11
CA ASP A 10 9.63 25.40 -34.75
C ASP A 10 10.17 26.63 -33.99
N LYS A 11 9.70 26.91 -32.77
CA LYS A 11 10.11 28.11 -32.01
C LYS A 11 11.07 27.87 -30.84
N LEU A 12 11.60 26.66 -30.67
CA LEU A 12 12.57 26.32 -29.61
C LEU A 12 13.88 25.75 -30.17
N LYS A 13 14.52 26.51 -31.07
CA LYS A 13 15.94 26.31 -31.42
C LYS A 13 16.66 27.66 -31.57
N ARG A 14 17.82 27.74 -30.89
CA ARG A 14 18.92 28.75 -30.93
C ARG A 14 18.95 29.69 -29.70
N ASN A 15 19.79 29.43 -28.69
CA ASN A 15 21.21 29.85 -28.49
C ASN A 15 21.29 31.30 -27.92
N PHE A 16 22.07 31.74 -26.91
CA PHE A 16 23.40 31.39 -26.35
C PHE A 16 23.56 31.89 -24.88
N LEU A 17 24.63 31.40 -24.23
CA LEU A 17 25.16 31.54 -22.85
C LEU A 17 25.45 32.96 -22.29
N LYS A 18 25.34 33.16 -20.96
CA LYS A 18 26.46 33.39 -20.01
C LYS A 18 26.02 33.48 -18.52
N PRO A 19 26.90 33.18 -17.55
CA PRO A 19 26.57 32.66 -16.23
C PRO A 19 26.60 33.72 -15.11
N ILE A 20 25.80 33.52 -14.06
CA ILE A 20 26.03 34.14 -12.75
C ILE A 20 25.76 33.08 -11.66
N ASN A 21 26.73 32.93 -10.76
CA ASN A 21 26.71 32.06 -9.59
C ASN A 21 25.47 32.30 -8.70
N LYS A 22 24.82 31.23 -8.21
CA LYS A 22 24.51 31.00 -6.77
C LYS A 22 23.51 29.85 -6.53
N LYS A 23 23.60 29.28 -5.32
CA LYS A 23 22.68 28.33 -4.64
C LYS A 23 21.21 28.62 -4.97
N LEU A 24 20.43 27.59 -5.29
CA LEU A 24 18.96 27.68 -5.26
C LEU A 24 18.48 27.39 -3.83
N ILE A 25 18.30 28.45 -3.05
CA ILE A 25 17.51 28.43 -1.81
C ILE A 25 16.23 29.20 -2.14
N ILE A 26 15.07 28.58 -1.96
CA ILE A 26 13.77 29.22 -2.20
C ILE A 26 13.26 29.74 -0.84
N TYR A 27 13.20 31.06 -0.67
CA TYR A 27 12.53 31.73 0.45
C TYR A 27 11.15 32.22 0.00
N CYS A 28 10.12 31.99 0.82
CA CYS A 28 8.78 32.58 0.64
C CYS A 28 8.52 33.61 1.75
N PRO A 29 8.40 34.93 1.45
CA PRO A 29 7.94 35.91 2.42
C PRO A 29 6.41 35.99 2.45
N THR A 30 5.85 36.06 3.65
CA THR A 30 4.46 36.47 3.92
C THR A 30 4.27 37.96 3.62
N MET A 31 3.26 38.33 2.83
CA MET A 31 2.86 39.74 2.65
C MET A 31 1.52 40.04 3.32
N HIS A 32 1.56 41.02 4.23
CA HIS A 32 0.43 41.76 4.79
C HIS A 32 -0.17 42.73 3.76
N SER A 33 -1.44 43.05 3.97
CA SER A 33 -2.28 44.01 3.24
C SER A 33 -1.81 45.47 3.34
N GLU A 34 -1.99 46.25 2.28
CA GLU A 34 -2.61 47.60 2.27
C GLU A 34 -2.64 48.23 0.86
N GLY A 35 -3.69 49.01 0.56
CA GLY A 35 -3.59 50.19 -0.31
C GLY A 35 -4.12 50.11 -1.76
N HIS A 36 -5.13 50.94 -2.06
CA HIS A 36 -5.86 51.11 -3.33
C HIS A 36 -5.04 51.69 -4.51
N THR A 37 -5.44 51.38 -5.76
CA THR A 37 -5.84 52.33 -6.83
C THR A 37 -6.19 51.62 -8.16
N THR A 38 -6.85 52.37 -9.05
CA THR A 38 -7.84 51.99 -10.10
C THR A 38 -7.30 51.50 -11.47
N LEU A 39 -8.18 50.77 -12.19
CA LEU A 39 -8.06 50.02 -13.47
C LEU A 39 -7.47 50.73 -14.72
N PRO A 40 -7.06 49.94 -15.75
CA PRO A 40 -7.82 49.97 -17.02
C PRO A 40 -8.14 48.58 -17.64
N TRP A 41 -9.26 48.51 -18.39
CA TRP A 41 -9.93 47.30 -18.91
C TRP A 41 -9.14 46.34 -19.81
N LYS A 42 -7.92 46.70 -20.26
CA LYS A 42 -7.04 45.77 -21.00
C LYS A 42 -6.36 44.73 -20.10
N THR A 43 -6.40 44.93 -18.78
CA THR A 43 -5.87 43.98 -17.79
C THR A 43 -6.86 42.87 -17.44
N VAL A 44 -8.17 43.07 -17.65
CA VAL A 44 -9.22 42.09 -17.30
C VAL A 44 -9.23 40.89 -18.25
N PHE A 45 -8.91 41.08 -19.54
CA PHE A 45 -8.89 39.98 -20.51
C PHE A 45 -7.61 39.11 -20.42
N MET A 46 -6.48 39.71 -20.01
CA MET A 46 -5.26 38.97 -19.66
C MET A 46 -5.43 38.23 -18.33
N TYR A 47 -6.17 38.77 -17.36
CA TYR A 47 -6.44 38.08 -16.09
C TYR A 47 -7.33 36.85 -16.25
N ILE A 48 -8.29 36.83 -17.18
CA ILE A 48 -9.14 35.66 -17.43
C ILE A 48 -8.35 34.53 -18.13
N LEU A 49 -7.41 34.86 -19.01
CA LEU A 49 -6.52 33.84 -19.60
C LEU A 49 -5.47 33.35 -18.59
N TYR A 50 -4.97 34.22 -17.72
CA TYR A 50 -3.99 33.87 -16.68
C TYR A 50 -4.63 33.08 -15.54
N THR A 51 -5.89 33.33 -15.18
CA THR A 51 -6.62 32.53 -14.17
C THR A 51 -7.06 31.18 -14.71
N VAL A 52 -7.36 31.03 -16.01
CA VAL A 52 -7.65 29.71 -16.60
C VAL A 52 -6.38 28.87 -16.73
N VAL A 53 -5.23 29.49 -17.03
CA VAL A 53 -3.92 28.80 -17.10
C VAL A 53 -3.35 28.52 -15.70
N ILE A 54 -3.54 29.41 -14.72
CA ILE A 54 -3.18 29.14 -13.32
C ILE A 54 -4.15 28.14 -12.67
N CYS A 55 -5.45 28.12 -13.01
CA CYS A 55 -6.32 27.05 -12.53
C CYS A 55 -5.95 25.69 -13.15
N THR A 56 -5.48 25.64 -14.41
CA THR A 56 -4.97 24.37 -14.97
C THR A 56 -3.57 24.01 -14.45
N LEU A 57 -2.73 24.98 -14.09
CA LEU A 57 -1.40 24.73 -13.47
C LEU A 57 -1.48 24.43 -11.96
N CYS A 58 -2.41 25.03 -11.22
CA CYS A 58 -2.67 24.70 -9.82
C CYS A 58 -3.42 23.36 -9.67
N VAL A 59 -4.24 22.97 -10.65
CA VAL A 59 -4.83 21.61 -10.72
C VAL A 59 -3.79 20.55 -11.09
N THR A 60 -2.66 20.92 -11.69
CA THR A 60 -1.57 19.99 -12.03
C THR A 60 -0.40 19.99 -11.02
N MET A 61 -0.33 20.96 -10.11
CA MET A 61 0.62 20.96 -8.98
C MET A 61 0.12 20.24 -7.72
N TRP A 62 -1.01 19.55 -7.81
CA TRP A 62 -1.52 18.63 -6.78
C TRP A 62 -1.57 17.21 -7.30
N THR A 63 -0.47 16.72 -7.88
CA THR A 63 -0.08 15.31 -7.89
C THR A 63 1.35 15.24 -8.43
N VAL A 64 2.35 15.31 -7.56
CA VAL A 64 3.55 14.51 -7.83
C VAL A 64 3.23 13.16 -7.22
N SER A 65 2.80 12.25 -8.08
CA SER A 65 2.60 10.86 -7.72
C SER A 65 3.94 10.30 -7.26
N SER A 66 3.94 9.40 -6.27
CA SER A 66 5.16 8.73 -5.79
C SER A 66 5.88 7.86 -6.84
N ASP A 67 5.40 7.86 -8.09
CA ASP A 67 5.93 7.09 -9.22
C ASP A 67 6.49 7.96 -10.36
N ASP A 68 6.51 9.29 -10.23
CA ASP A 68 7.00 10.16 -11.30
C ASP A 68 8.54 10.10 -11.43
N VAL A 69 9.02 9.63 -12.58
CA VAL A 69 10.42 9.63 -12.96
C VAL A 69 10.82 11.02 -13.45
N VAL A 70 11.56 11.75 -12.62
CA VAL A 70 12.07 13.09 -12.94
C VAL A 70 13.39 12.97 -13.69
N SER A 71 13.53 13.74 -14.77
CA SER A 71 14.79 13.87 -15.52
C SER A 71 15.62 15.00 -14.93
N ILE A 72 16.70 14.66 -14.24
CA ILE A 72 17.63 15.62 -13.61
C ILE A 72 18.78 15.86 -14.58
N GLY A 73 18.91 17.11 -15.06
CA GLY A 73 20.04 17.53 -15.90
C GLY A 73 21.26 17.89 -15.05
N LEU A 74 22.36 17.16 -15.20
CA LEU A 74 23.64 17.44 -14.55
C LEU A 74 24.64 17.96 -15.59
N SER A 75 24.83 19.28 -15.63
CA SER A 75 25.64 20.00 -16.63
C SER A 75 25.37 19.56 -18.08
N SER A 76 26.08 20.14 -19.04
CA SER A 76 25.68 20.18 -20.45
C SER A 76 25.87 18.87 -21.22
N ASN A 77 25.19 17.78 -20.80
CA ASN A 77 24.67 16.66 -21.61
C ASN A 77 24.33 15.38 -20.80
N VAL A 78 24.27 15.41 -19.46
CA VAL A 78 23.90 14.22 -18.66
C VAL A 78 22.49 14.38 -18.11
N ILE A 79 21.59 13.46 -18.47
CA ILE A 79 20.22 13.39 -17.93
C ILE A 79 20.11 12.10 -17.11
N ILE A 80 19.81 12.22 -15.82
CA ILE A 80 19.56 11.08 -14.94
C ILE A 80 18.06 10.96 -14.70
N LYS A 81 17.51 9.76 -14.90
CA LYS A 81 16.16 9.41 -14.49
C LYS A 81 16.18 9.04 -13.01
N ALA A 82 15.46 9.80 -12.18
CA ALA A 82 15.38 9.57 -10.74
C ALA A 82 13.92 9.56 -10.28
N VAL A 83 13.61 8.74 -9.28
CA VAL A 83 12.27 8.62 -8.70
C VAL A 83 12.23 9.43 -7.42
N TYR A 84 11.26 10.32 -7.27
CA TYR A 84 11.09 11.10 -6.04
C TYR A 84 10.86 10.18 -4.83
N LYS A 85 11.49 10.50 -3.68
CA LYS A 85 11.43 9.68 -2.47
C LYS A 85 10.70 10.40 -1.34
N TYR A 86 11.17 11.59 -0.96
CA TYR A 86 10.55 12.45 0.05
C TYR A 86 11.22 13.83 0.04
N SER A 87 10.63 14.78 0.75
CA SER A 87 11.23 16.08 1.05
C SER A 87 11.45 16.24 2.55
N LYS A 88 12.53 16.93 2.95
CA LYS A 88 12.87 17.21 4.34
C LYS A 88 13.06 18.71 4.54
N GLU A 89 12.30 19.29 5.44
CA GLU A 89 12.49 20.68 5.86
C GLU A 89 13.61 20.75 6.91
N ASN A 90 14.55 21.67 6.71
CA ASN A 90 15.67 21.92 7.59
C ASN A 90 15.31 23.03 8.58
N SER A 91 16.08 23.13 9.67
CA SER A 91 15.86 24.10 10.74
C SER A 91 15.98 25.57 10.29
N ASP A 92 16.56 25.83 9.12
CA ASP A 92 16.66 27.14 8.50
C ASP A 92 15.52 27.44 7.51
N GLY A 93 14.52 26.56 7.41
CA GLY A 93 13.38 26.67 6.49
C GLY A 93 13.67 26.24 5.05
N SER A 94 14.88 25.73 4.76
CA SER A 94 15.16 25.12 3.45
C SER A 94 14.53 23.73 3.33
N ILE A 95 14.16 23.32 2.12
CA ILE A 95 13.59 21.99 1.86
C ILE A 95 14.53 21.19 0.97
N ASP A 96 15.07 20.08 1.49
CA ASP A 96 15.81 19.10 0.73
C ASP A 96 14.86 18.15 0.01
N LEU A 97 15.05 17.95 -1.30
CA LEU A 97 14.31 16.97 -2.08
C LEU A 97 15.19 15.73 -2.31
N VAL A 98 14.71 14.55 -1.91
CA VAL A 98 15.45 13.29 -1.98
C VAL A 98 14.88 12.41 -3.09
N PHE A 99 15.76 11.85 -3.93
CA PHE A 99 15.40 11.00 -5.06
C PHE A 99 16.16 9.65 -5.02
N ASN A 100 15.56 8.59 -5.55
CA ASN A 100 16.18 7.29 -5.82
C ASN A 100 16.66 7.24 -7.28
N VAL A 101 17.91 6.85 -7.50
CA VAL A 101 18.47 6.67 -8.86
C VAL A 101 18.66 5.17 -9.15
N PRO A 102 18.22 4.64 -10.31
CA PRO A 102 18.43 3.24 -10.68
C PRO A 102 19.92 2.89 -10.81
N ARG A 103 20.34 1.74 -10.27
CA ARG A 103 21.72 1.24 -10.44
C ARG A 103 21.91 0.66 -11.85
N GLY A 104 22.62 1.39 -12.71
CA GLY A 104 23.03 0.97 -14.05
C GLY A 104 24.38 1.58 -14.45
N GLY A 105 25.24 0.77 -15.07
CA GLY A 105 26.71 0.82 -15.05
C GLY A 105 27.48 2.00 -15.65
N ASP A 106 26.86 3.15 -15.93
CA ASP A 106 27.58 4.35 -16.39
C ASP A 106 27.23 5.63 -15.60
N ALA A 107 26.10 5.63 -14.87
CA ALA A 107 25.64 6.80 -14.12
C ALA A 107 26.43 7.03 -12.81
N LEU A 108 26.92 5.94 -12.19
CA LEU A 108 27.69 5.99 -10.94
C LEU A 108 29.13 6.49 -11.16
N LEU A 109 29.74 6.22 -12.33
CA LEU A 109 31.12 6.60 -12.63
C LEU A 109 31.28 8.12 -12.87
N ARG A 110 30.20 8.82 -13.28
CA ARG A 110 30.22 10.28 -13.52
C ARG A 110 29.76 11.14 -12.34
N LEU A 111 29.32 10.52 -11.24
CA LEU A 111 28.91 11.23 -10.01
C LEU A 111 30.11 11.58 -9.10
N ASN A 112 31.29 10.98 -9.33
CA ASN A 112 32.47 11.18 -8.49
C ASN A 112 33.23 12.50 -8.73
N SER A 113 32.85 13.33 -9.70
CA SER A 113 33.56 14.59 -10.03
C SER A 113 32.86 15.86 -9.53
N LEU A 114 32.20 15.80 -8.38
CA LEU A 114 31.67 16.97 -7.67
C LEU A 114 32.13 16.91 -6.21
N HIS A 115 33.34 17.41 -5.92
CA HIS A 115 33.72 17.83 -4.57
C HIS A 115 33.36 19.32 -4.40
N ILE A 116 32.83 19.76 -3.26
CA ILE A 116 33.53 20.47 -2.15
C ILE A 116 32.39 21.09 -1.28
N ASN A 117 32.35 21.13 0.06
CA ASN A 117 33.37 21.43 1.07
C ASN A 117 33.34 20.47 2.28
N THR A 118 34.52 19.93 2.59
CA THR A 118 34.98 19.58 3.92
C THR A 118 35.76 20.77 4.50
N LEU A 119 35.47 21.17 5.73
CA LEU A 119 36.40 21.90 6.60
C LEU A 119 36.61 21.02 7.84
N GLY A 120 37.72 20.27 7.87
CA GLY A 120 38.49 20.00 9.10
C GLY A 120 39.64 21.01 9.13
N ASN A 121 40.46 21.17 10.15
CA ASN A 121 40.68 20.64 11.49
C ASN A 121 41.62 21.69 12.13
N ASP A 122 41.75 21.75 13.46
CA ASP A 122 43.04 22.06 14.09
C ASP A 122 43.07 21.44 15.51
N GLU A 123 44.09 20.62 15.75
CA GLU A 123 44.55 20.02 17.02
C GLU A 123 45.26 21.11 17.88
N GLU A 124 45.46 21.04 19.20
CA GLU A 124 46.32 20.11 19.97
C GLU A 124 46.10 20.25 21.51
N ASN A 125 46.02 19.10 22.22
CA ASN A 125 46.71 18.65 23.47
C ASN A 125 46.92 19.56 24.74
N PRO A 126 47.39 19.02 25.90
CA PRO A 126 46.88 17.93 26.75
C PRO A 126 46.79 18.32 28.27
N GLY A 127 46.03 17.56 29.08
CA GLY A 127 46.22 17.44 30.54
C GLY A 127 45.62 18.52 31.45
N ASN A 128 44.63 18.14 32.28
CA ASN A 128 44.76 18.20 33.74
C ASN A 128 43.53 17.62 34.44
N GLU A 129 43.82 16.88 35.50
CA GLU A 129 42.90 16.30 36.46
C GLU A 129 42.00 17.36 37.11
N THR A 130 40.73 17.02 37.33
CA THR A 130 40.05 17.41 38.57
C THR A 130 38.88 16.47 38.85
N THR A 131 39.12 15.61 39.83
CA THR A 131 38.15 14.86 40.61
C THR A 131 37.16 15.81 41.29
N ILE A 132 35.86 15.65 41.01
CA ILE A 132 34.81 16.01 41.97
C ILE A 132 33.90 14.80 42.14
N SER A 133 34.14 14.13 43.26
CA SER A 133 33.30 13.11 43.89
C SER A 133 31.92 13.70 44.20
N THR A 134 30.87 13.08 43.66
CA THR A 134 29.55 13.10 44.30
C THR A 134 28.99 11.67 44.32
N ALA A 135 28.44 11.32 45.47
CA ALA A 135 28.16 9.98 45.98
C ALA A 135 27.26 9.09 45.09
N PRO A 136 27.34 7.75 45.22
CA PRO A 136 26.55 6.84 44.43
C PRO A 136 25.08 6.85 44.87
N THR A 137 24.21 7.44 44.06
CA THR A 137 22.78 7.18 44.15
C THR A 137 22.54 5.76 43.67
N THR A 138 22.14 4.88 44.58
CA THR A 138 21.71 3.50 44.33
C THR A 138 20.44 3.51 43.49
N THR A 139 20.56 3.66 42.18
CA THR A 139 19.52 3.26 41.24
C THR A 139 19.66 1.77 41.01
N THR A 140 18.85 1.00 41.74
CA THR A 140 18.52 -0.39 41.40
C THR A 140 18.28 -0.48 39.90
N SER A 141 19.20 -1.10 39.18
CA SER A 141 19.05 -1.50 37.78
C SER A 141 17.95 -2.55 37.71
N GLN A 142 16.70 -2.11 37.73
CA GLN A 142 15.61 -2.94 37.26
C GLN A 142 15.82 -3.07 35.75
N ARG A 143 16.12 -4.29 35.29
CA ARG A 143 16.00 -4.64 33.86
C ARG A 143 14.67 -4.07 33.37
N PRO A 144 14.63 -3.31 32.26
CA PRO A 144 13.37 -2.86 31.68
C PRO A 144 12.48 -4.08 31.50
N GLN A 145 11.35 -4.13 32.21
CA GLN A 145 10.36 -5.16 31.95
C GLN A 145 9.78 -4.85 30.57
N VAL A 146 10.22 -5.60 29.55
CA VAL A 146 9.67 -5.50 28.21
C VAL A 146 8.21 -5.92 28.31
N LYS A 147 7.31 -4.93 28.31
CA LYS A 147 5.87 -5.17 28.35
C LYS A 147 5.49 -5.96 27.10
N THR A 148 4.98 -7.16 27.28
CA THR A 148 4.43 -7.98 26.19
C THR A 148 3.37 -7.17 25.46
N MET A 149 3.57 -6.95 24.15
CA MET A 149 2.64 -6.20 23.31
C MET A 149 1.62 -7.14 22.68
N TYR A 150 0.41 -6.64 22.46
CA TYR A 150 -0.67 -7.33 21.75
C TYR A 150 -1.16 -6.44 20.60
N PRO A 151 -1.90 -7.00 19.62
CA PRO A 151 -2.40 -6.18 18.53
C PRO A 151 -3.28 -5.01 19.01
N MET A 152 -2.87 -3.77 18.70
CA MET A 152 -3.57 -2.54 19.09
C MET A 152 -5.03 -2.49 18.61
N SER A 153 -5.32 -3.14 17.49
CA SER A 153 -6.65 -3.20 16.89
C SER A 153 -7.65 -4.11 17.60
N LEU A 154 -7.24 -4.84 18.65
CA LEU A 154 -8.16 -5.69 19.43
C LEU A 154 -9.29 -4.89 20.07
N ASP A 155 -8.96 -3.75 20.68
CA ASP A 155 -9.92 -2.98 21.48
C ASP A 155 -9.94 -1.47 21.14
N ALA A 156 -9.06 -0.99 20.25
CA ALA A 156 -9.03 0.42 19.86
C ALA A 156 -10.28 0.84 19.05
N ALA A 157 -10.69 2.11 19.14
CA ALA A 157 -11.78 2.61 18.30
C ALA A 157 -11.43 2.55 16.80
N TYR A 158 -12.43 2.39 15.95
CA TYR A 158 -12.27 2.58 14.51
C TYR A 158 -12.10 4.08 14.22
N ALA A 159 -11.08 4.45 13.44
CA ALA A 159 -10.96 5.81 12.91
C ALA A 159 -12.01 6.08 11.83
N ILE A 160 -12.32 5.07 11.02
CA ILE A 160 -13.42 5.06 10.05
C ILE A 160 -14.09 3.69 10.15
N ASN A 161 -15.40 3.67 10.37
CA ASN A 161 -16.19 2.44 10.43
C ASN A 161 -17.35 2.49 9.44
N THR A 162 -17.31 1.64 8.41
CA THR A 162 -18.35 1.55 7.38
C THR A 162 -19.25 0.33 7.58
N VAL A 163 -20.12 0.39 8.59
CA VAL A 163 -21.03 -0.72 8.96
C VAL A 163 -21.99 -1.14 7.85
N ASN A 164 -22.31 -0.25 6.91
CA ASN A 164 -23.27 -0.50 5.84
C ASN A 164 -22.75 -1.38 4.69
N VAL A 165 -21.48 -1.81 4.74
CA VAL A 165 -20.97 -2.80 3.77
C VAL A 165 -21.69 -4.14 3.93
N CYS A 166 -22.02 -4.54 5.16
CA CYS A 166 -22.77 -5.77 5.46
C CYS A 166 -24.03 -5.45 6.29
N PRO A 167 -25.09 -4.91 5.67
CA PRO A 167 -26.33 -4.61 6.40
C PRO A 167 -26.91 -5.86 7.06
N GLU A 168 -27.44 -5.69 8.26
CA GLU A 168 -28.07 -6.77 9.02
C GLU A 168 -29.23 -7.39 8.22
N GLY A 169 -29.35 -8.71 8.28
CA GLY A 169 -30.39 -9.47 7.57
C GLY A 169 -30.16 -9.67 6.07
N GLN A 170 -29.09 -9.12 5.48
CA GLN A 170 -28.75 -9.39 4.07
C GLN A 170 -27.80 -10.56 3.92
N GLN A 171 -28.06 -11.42 2.93
CA GLN A 171 -27.16 -12.51 2.58
C GLN A 171 -25.81 -11.97 2.06
N VAL A 172 -24.71 -12.59 2.52
CA VAL A 172 -23.35 -12.35 2.03
C VAL A 172 -22.69 -13.71 1.78
N ASP A 173 -22.53 -14.08 0.52
CA ASP A 173 -21.92 -15.37 0.16
C ASP A 173 -20.41 -15.37 0.38
N TYR A 174 -19.75 -14.26 0.04
CA TYR A 174 -18.38 -14.02 0.43
C TYR A 174 -18.08 -12.52 0.54
N ILE A 175 -17.12 -12.20 1.41
CA ILE A 175 -16.55 -10.85 1.52
C ILE A 175 -15.07 -10.88 1.16
N ILE A 176 -14.65 -9.94 0.33
CA ILE A 176 -13.23 -9.67 0.07
C ILE A 176 -12.77 -8.58 1.04
N ILE A 177 -11.84 -8.91 1.93
CA ILE A 177 -11.10 -7.94 2.72
C ILE A 177 -9.78 -7.62 2.03
N VAL A 178 -9.57 -6.35 1.71
CA VAL A 178 -8.41 -5.88 0.96
C VAL A 178 -7.48 -5.13 1.91
N HIS A 179 -6.27 -5.65 2.12
CA HIS A 179 -5.22 -4.89 2.79
C HIS A 179 -4.67 -3.85 1.81
N SER A 180 -4.90 -2.56 2.09
CA SER A 180 -4.45 -1.47 1.24
C SER A 180 -3.67 -0.43 2.03
N ALA A 181 -2.71 0.24 1.40
CA ALA A 181 -1.99 1.35 2.02
C ALA A 181 -2.76 2.67 1.83
N THR A 182 -2.58 3.60 2.77
CA THR A 182 -3.23 4.92 2.76
C THR A 182 -3.10 5.66 1.42
N ALA A 183 -1.93 5.58 0.76
CA ALA A 183 -1.64 6.26 -0.49
C ALA A 183 -2.15 5.55 -1.76
N TYR A 184 -2.62 4.30 -1.68
CA TYR A 184 -2.93 3.47 -2.87
C TYR A 184 -4.38 3.63 -3.38
N PHE A 185 -4.80 4.88 -3.58
CA PHE A 185 -6.13 5.22 -4.11
C PHE A 185 -6.42 4.59 -5.48
N ALA A 186 -5.43 4.61 -6.39
CA ALA A 186 -5.56 4.04 -7.73
C ALA A 186 -5.80 2.53 -7.70
N ARG A 187 -5.10 1.79 -6.81
CA ARG A 187 -5.29 0.34 -6.64
C ARG A 187 -6.70 0.03 -6.13
N ARG A 188 -7.16 0.76 -5.10
CA ARG A 188 -8.54 0.61 -4.59
C ARG A 188 -9.58 0.90 -5.66
N ARG A 189 -9.41 1.97 -6.44
CA ARG A 189 -10.28 2.31 -7.57
C ARG A 189 -10.30 1.17 -8.60
N ALA A 190 -9.15 0.67 -9.03
CA ALA A 190 -9.07 -0.41 -10.00
C ALA A 190 -9.82 -1.66 -9.51
N ILE A 191 -9.70 -2.03 -8.23
CA ILE A 191 -10.47 -3.15 -7.66
C ILE A 191 -11.98 -2.89 -7.75
N ARG A 192 -12.45 -1.69 -7.38
CA ARG A 192 -13.88 -1.32 -7.46
C ARG A 192 -14.42 -1.35 -8.88
N GLU A 193 -13.63 -0.91 -9.85
CA GLU A 193 -14.01 -0.81 -11.26
C GLU A 193 -13.84 -2.13 -12.04
N THR A 194 -13.26 -3.16 -11.40
CA THR A 194 -13.02 -4.47 -12.01
C THR A 194 -13.68 -5.60 -11.20
N PHE A 195 -12.91 -6.53 -10.65
CA PHE A 195 -13.39 -7.77 -10.02
C PHE A 195 -14.02 -7.58 -8.64
N GLY A 196 -13.83 -6.39 -8.03
CA GLY A 196 -14.46 -6.00 -6.78
C GLY A 196 -15.76 -5.20 -6.96
N GLY A 197 -16.23 -5.03 -8.21
CA GLY A 197 -17.45 -4.31 -8.51
C GLY A 197 -18.71 -4.93 -7.87
N LYS A 198 -19.65 -4.07 -7.47
CA LYS A 198 -20.95 -4.51 -6.92
C LYS A 198 -21.81 -5.13 -8.03
N GLY A 199 -22.59 -6.16 -7.67
CA GLY A 199 -23.56 -6.75 -8.58
C GLY A 199 -22.95 -7.59 -9.70
N LEU A 200 -21.67 -7.99 -9.59
CA LEU A 200 -21.01 -8.74 -10.65
C LEU A 200 -21.81 -10.01 -11.04
N PHE A 201 -22.40 -10.69 -10.07
CA PHE A 201 -23.23 -11.87 -10.27
C PHE A 201 -24.68 -11.59 -9.87
N ARG A 202 -25.66 -12.12 -10.64
CA ARG A 202 -27.10 -11.98 -10.33
C ARG A 202 -27.52 -12.63 -9.01
N ASN A 203 -26.94 -13.79 -8.69
CA ASN A 203 -27.37 -14.65 -7.58
C ASN A 203 -26.27 -14.93 -6.55
N ILE A 204 -25.20 -14.13 -6.54
CA ILE A 204 -24.10 -14.29 -5.59
C ILE A 204 -23.81 -12.92 -4.96
N PHE A 205 -23.96 -12.86 -3.64
CA PHE A 205 -23.88 -11.62 -2.89
C PHE A 205 -22.47 -11.40 -2.36
N GLN A 206 -21.62 -10.82 -3.22
CA GLN A 206 -20.27 -10.38 -2.88
C GLN A 206 -20.29 -9.06 -2.10
N ARG A 207 -19.35 -8.90 -1.17
CA ARG A 207 -18.96 -7.61 -0.57
C ARG A 207 -17.46 -7.40 -0.69
N VAL A 208 -17.03 -6.14 -0.69
CA VAL A 208 -15.62 -5.73 -0.68
C VAL A 208 -15.45 -4.64 0.35
N VAL A 209 -14.40 -4.75 1.17
CA VAL A 209 -14.02 -3.72 2.16
C VAL A 209 -12.51 -3.54 2.15
N PHE A 210 -12.05 -2.30 2.22
CA PHE A 210 -10.64 -1.93 2.27
C PHE A 210 -10.23 -1.64 3.72
N LEU A 211 -9.17 -2.31 4.18
CA LEU A 211 -8.61 -2.16 5.52
C LEU A 211 -7.37 -1.27 5.46
N LEU A 212 -7.38 -0.19 6.25
CA LEU A 212 -6.31 0.81 6.29
C LEU A 212 -5.87 1.05 7.74
N GLY A 213 -4.61 1.48 7.91
CA GLY A 213 -4.17 2.20 9.11
C GLY A 213 -4.32 3.71 8.92
N THR A 214 -3.84 4.50 9.89
CA THR A 214 -3.71 5.95 9.81
C THR A 214 -2.40 6.37 9.16
N THR A 215 -2.32 7.57 8.62
CA THR A 215 -1.09 8.20 8.12
C THR A 215 -0.83 9.50 8.87
N SER A 216 0.44 9.86 9.04
CA SER A 216 0.85 11.16 9.57
C SER A 216 0.78 12.28 8.53
N ASP A 217 0.62 11.95 7.25
CA ASP A 217 0.44 12.94 6.19
C ASP A 217 -0.99 13.51 6.22
N PRO A 218 -1.18 14.81 6.56
CA PRO A 218 -2.49 15.41 6.65
C PRO A 218 -3.22 15.47 5.29
N VAL A 219 -2.48 15.55 4.17
CA VAL A 219 -3.07 15.59 2.83
C VAL A 219 -3.71 14.24 2.51
N THR A 220 -2.95 13.15 2.63
CA THR A 220 -3.47 11.79 2.45
C THR A 220 -4.58 11.47 3.45
N SER A 221 -4.45 11.90 4.72
CA SER A 221 -5.50 11.71 5.73
C SER A 221 -6.83 12.34 5.33
N LYS A 222 -6.79 13.58 4.80
CA LYS A 222 -7.98 14.26 4.29
C LYS A 222 -8.57 13.53 3.08
N ALA A 223 -7.75 13.14 2.12
CA ALA A 223 -8.18 12.42 0.91
C ALA A 223 -8.83 11.06 1.24
N ILE A 224 -8.35 10.34 2.27
CA ILE A 224 -8.98 9.09 2.72
C ILE A 224 -10.37 9.35 3.30
N ARG A 225 -10.57 10.42 4.06
CA ARG A 225 -11.90 10.76 4.59
C ARG A 225 -12.89 11.06 3.46
N GLU A 226 -12.44 11.77 2.42
CA GLU A 226 -13.24 12.05 1.23
C GLU A 226 -13.57 10.76 0.45
N GLU A 227 -12.59 9.88 0.26
CA GLU A 227 -12.81 8.57 -0.38
C GLU A 227 -13.79 7.71 0.43
N ALA A 228 -13.61 7.63 1.76
CA ALA A 228 -14.48 6.85 2.64
C ALA A 228 -15.92 7.38 2.63
N PHE A 229 -16.09 8.71 2.57
CA PHE A 229 -17.40 9.34 2.44
C PHE A 229 -18.08 8.96 1.12
N LEU A 230 -17.33 8.97 0.01
CA LEU A 230 -17.85 8.70 -1.33
C LEU A 230 -18.22 7.22 -1.52
N TYR A 231 -17.33 6.29 -1.18
CA TYR A 231 -17.49 4.87 -1.54
C TYR A 231 -18.07 4.01 -0.41
N ARG A 232 -17.93 4.46 0.85
CA ARG A 232 -18.47 3.78 2.05
C ARG A 232 -18.02 2.33 2.19
N ASP A 233 -16.77 2.05 1.83
CA ASP A 233 -16.16 0.71 1.82
C ASP A 233 -14.79 0.66 2.50
N ILE A 234 -14.45 1.67 3.31
CA ILE A 234 -13.18 1.77 4.04
C ILE A 234 -13.41 1.55 5.53
N VAL A 235 -12.62 0.65 6.12
CA VAL A 235 -12.46 0.48 7.56
C VAL A 235 -11.05 0.88 7.93
N GLN A 236 -10.91 1.84 8.84
CA GLN A 236 -9.61 2.36 9.26
C GLN A 236 -9.40 2.14 10.76
N GLY A 237 -8.29 1.51 11.13
CA GLY A 237 -7.89 1.32 12.51
C GLY A 237 -6.94 2.42 12.99
N GLN A 238 -6.90 2.65 14.31
CA GLN A 238 -6.03 3.65 14.95
C GLN A 238 -4.61 3.12 15.18
N PHE A 239 -3.90 2.84 14.09
CA PHE A 239 -2.47 2.50 14.09
C PHE A 239 -1.81 3.03 12.83
N ILE A 240 -0.54 3.43 12.89
CA ILE A 240 0.17 3.92 11.69
C ILE A 240 0.24 2.82 10.64
N ASP A 241 -0.19 3.13 9.42
CA ASP A 241 -0.13 2.22 8.30
C ASP A 241 1.33 2.05 7.86
N SER A 242 1.89 0.88 8.17
CA SER A 242 3.25 0.53 7.83
C SER A 242 3.36 -0.97 7.68
N TYR A 243 4.41 -1.42 7.01
CA TYR A 243 4.68 -2.82 6.80
C TYR A 243 4.76 -3.64 8.10
N HIS A 244 5.39 -3.07 9.13
CA HIS A 244 5.50 -3.71 10.45
C HIS A 244 4.16 -3.77 11.21
N ASN A 245 3.17 -2.97 10.81
CA ASN A 245 1.86 -2.89 11.45
C ASN A 245 0.78 -3.65 10.68
N LEU A 246 1.12 -4.44 9.66
CA LEU A 246 0.16 -5.24 8.90
C LEU A 246 -0.60 -6.24 9.78
N THR A 247 0.03 -6.78 10.83
CA THR A 247 -0.66 -7.63 11.81
C THR A 247 -1.83 -6.90 12.48
N HIS A 248 -1.67 -5.62 12.83
CA HIS A 248 -2.79 -4.84 13.38
C HIS A 248 -3.92 -4.71 12.36
N LYS A 249 -3.60 -4.53 11.07
CA LYS A 249 -4.57 -4.45 9.98
C LYS A 249 -5.34 -5.74 9.76
N GLY A 250 -4.69 -6.90 9.85
CA GLY A 250 -5.38 -8.18 9.77
C GLY A 250 -6.30 -8.44 10.97
N VAL A 251 -5.83 -8.14 12.19
CA VAL A 251 -6.66 -8.27 13.39
C VAL A 251 -7.84 -7.29 13.38
N LEU A 252 -7.66 -6.08 12.85
CA LEU A 252 -8.74 -5.13 12.59
C LEU A 252 -9.80 -5.75 11.67
N GLY A 253 -9.38 -6.42 10.59
CA GLY A 253 -10.28 -7.13 9.69
C GLY A 253 -11.09 -8.22 10.39
N TYR A 254 -10.44 -9.08 11.19
CA TYR A 254 -11.15 -10.11 11.96
C TYR A 254 -12.16 -9.52 12.94
N ARG A 255 -11.78 -8.43 13.62
CA ARG A 255 -12.69 -7.73 14.53
C ARG A 255 -13.89 -7.17 13.79
N TRP A 256 -13.66 -6.42 12.72
CA TRP A 256 -14.71 -5.78 11.95
C TRP A 256 -15.69 -6.80 11.37
N ILE A 257 -15.21 -7.90 10.81
CA ILE A 257 -16.08 -8.99 10.31
C ILE A 257 -16.89 -9.59 11.45
N SER A 258 -16.26 -9.87 12.60
CA SER A 258 -16.97 -10.45 13.75
C SER A 258 -18.05 -9.52 14.31
N GLU A 259 -17.87 -8.20 14.23
CA GLU A 259 -18.80 -7.20 14.76
C GLU A 259 -19.88 -6.78 13.76
N HIS A 260 -19.53 -6.71 12.47
CA HIS A 260 -20.34 -6.03 11.46
C HIS A 260 -20.66 -6.87 10.23
N CYS A 261 -20.05 -8.04 10.06
CA CYS A 261 -20.36 -8.95 8.95
C CYS A 261 -20.40 -10.45 9.35
N PRO A 262 -21.04 -10.84 10.48
CA PRO A 262 -21.06 -12.22 10.94
C PRO A 262 -21.81 -13.19 9.99
N GLN A 263 -22.63 -12.65 9.09
CA GLN A 263 -23.43 -13.40 8.12
C GLN A 263 -22.67 -13.79 6.85
N ALA A 264 -21.43 -13.32 6.66
CA ALA A 264 -20.59 -13.77 5.57
C ALA A 264 -20.28 -15.26 5.71
N LYS A 265 -20.46 -16.05 4.65
CA LYS A 265 -20.13 -17.49 4.67
C LYS A 265 -18.62 -17.73 4.51
N ILE A 266 -17.98 -16.97 3.62
CA ILE A 266 -16.56 -17.09 3.30
C ILE A 266 -15.89 -15.71 3.35
N ILE A 267 -14.67 -15.67 3.89
CA ILE A 267 -13.81 -14.49 3.91
C ILE A 267 -12.67 -14.74 2.94
N VAL A 268 -12.45 -13.81 2.03
CA VAL A 268 -11.32 -13.80 1.11
C VAL A 268 -10.44 -12.62 1.46
N LYS A 269 -9.24 -12.87 1.98
CA LYS A 269 -8.22 -11.83 2.19
C LYS A 269 -7.36 -11.71 0.96
N ILE A 270 -7.18 -10.48 0.48
CA ILE A 270 -6.20 -10.14 -0.56
C ILE A 270 -5.39 -8.91 -0.20
N ASP A 271 -4.22 -8.78 -0.80
CA ASP A 271 -3.51 -7.49 -0.88
C ASP A 271 -4.06 -6.66 -2.05
N ASP A 272 -3.87 -5.34 -2.01
CA ASP A 272 -4.38 -4.43 -3.06
C ASP A 272 -3.65 -4.51 -4.41
N ASP A 273 -2.61 -5.33 -4.47
CA ASP A 273 -1.89 -5.72 -5.68
C ASP A 273 -2.05 -7.20 -5.99
N VAL A 274 -3.27 -7.68 -5.82
CA VAL A 274 -3.69 -9.01 -6.29
C VAL A 274 -4.94 -8.87 -7.14
N PHE A 275 -4.84 -9.33 -8.39
CA PHE A 275 -6.02 -9.54 -9.23
C PHE A 275 -6.70 -10.85 -8.83
N VAL A 276 -8.01 -10.82 -8.64
CA VAL A 276 -8.83 -12.02 -8.43
C VAL A 276 -9.71 -12.25 -9.65
N ASN A 277 -9.69 -13.46 -10.20
CA ASN A 277 -10.67 -13.89 -11.19
C ASN A 277 -11.94 -14.34 -10.45
N PRO A 278 -13.02 -13.53 -10.47
CA PRO A 278 -14.20 -13.79 -9.67
C PRO A 278 -14.98 -15.01 -10.20
N PHE A 279 -14.87 -15.33 -11.49
CA PHE A 279 -15.52 -16.50 -12.08
C PHE A 279 -14.88 -17.79 -11.56
N LYS A 280 -13.55 -17.86 -11.59
CA LYS A 280 -12.80 -19.01 -11.07
C LYS A 280 -12.93 -19.15 -9.57
N LEU A 281 -12.94 -18.03 -8.84
CA LEU A 281 -13.23 -18.03 -7.41
C LEU A 281 -14.59 -18.70 -7.13
N VAL A 282 -15.65 -18.25 -7.80
CA VAL A 282 -17.02 -18.75 -7.59
C VAL A 282 -17.21 -20.19 -8.07
N GLN A 283 -16.67 -20.56 -9.23
CA GLN A 283 -16.93 -21.86 -9.86
C GLN A 283 -16.05 -22.96 -9.29
N ASP A 284 -14.76 -22.67 -9.07
CA ASP A 284 -13.77 -23.71 -8.84
C ASP A 284 -13.31 -23.75 -7.37
N VAL A 285 -13.39 -22.62 -6.64
CA VAL A 285 -12.81 -22.51 -5.29
C VAL A 285 -13.87 -22.47 -4.19
N LEU A 286 -14.79 -21.51 -4.20
CA LEU A 286 -15.78 -21.35 -3.13
C LEU A 286 -16.59 -22.63 -2.82
N PRO A 287 -17.02 -23.45 -3.80
CA PRO A 287 -17.76 -24.70 -3.52
C PRO A 287 -16.99 -25.67 -2.63
N ASN A 288 -15.65 -25.62 -2.65
CA ASN A 288 -14.80 -26.46 -1.81
C ASN A 288 -14.73 -26.00 -0.35
N PHE A 289 -15.31 -24.84 0.00
CA PHE A 289 -15.29 -24.28 1.35
C PHE A 289 -16.70 -24.00 1.92
N LEU A 290 -17.73 -23.79 1.09
CA LEU A 290 -19.07 -23.39 1.53
C LEU A 290 -19.73 -24.33 2.54
N ASN A 291 -19.48 -25.64 2.42
CA ASN A 291 -20.03 -26.66 3.34
C ASN A 291 -18.99 -27.16 4.36
N LYS A 292 -17.88 -26.44 4.51
CA LYS A 292 -16.79 -26.80 5.42
C LYS A 292 -16.70 -25.79 6.56
N THR A 293 -16.19 -26.26 7.68
CA THR A 293 -15.92 -25.45 8.88
C THR A 293 -14.45 -25.57 9.22
N ARG A 294 -13.85 -24.54 9.80
CA ARG A 294 -12.45 -24.54 10.22
C ARG A 294 -11.45 -24.79 9.10
N HIS A 295 -11.69 -24.26 7.90
CA HIS A 295 -10.76 -24.39 6.78
C HIS A 295 -10.12 -23.07 6.38
N ILE A 296 -8.84 -23.15 6.00
CA ILE A 296 -8.08 -22.06 5.40
C ILE A 296 -7.48 -22.55 4.06
N GLY A 297 -7.77 -21.85 2.97
CA GLY A 297 -7.23 -22.13 1.64
C GLY A 297 -6.22 -21.08 1.21
N CYS A 298 -5.00 -21.48 0.84
CA CYS A 298 -3.95 -20.54 0.44
C CYS A 298 -2.79 -21.23 -0.28
N HIS A 299 -1.74 -20.47 -0.61
CA HIS A 299 -0.41 -21.04 -0.85
C HIS A 299 0.20 -21.45 0.49
N LEU A 300 0.10 -22.75 0.80
CA LEU A 300 0.50 -23.31 2.10
C LEU A 300 2.02 -23.42 2.25
N ARG A 301 2.50 -23.08 3.45
CA ARG A 301 3.86 -23.33 3.94
C ARG A 301 3.77 -24.35 5.07
N PRO A 302 4.18 -25.60 4.84
CA PRO A 302 4.16 -26.62 5.88
C PRO A 302 5.07 -26.25 7.06
N GLY A 303 4.67 -26.64 8.28
CA GLY A 303 5.47 -26.47 9.48
C GLY A 303 6.88 -27.05 9.33
N GLY A 304 7.85 -26.35 9.89
CA GLY A 304 9.27 -26.70 9.82
C GLY A 304 9.95 -26.36 8.50
N THR A 305 9.25 -25.89 7.47
CA THR A 305 9.87 -25.64 6.15
C THR A 305 10.39 -24.23 5.96
N SER A 306 9.72 -23.22 6.54
CA SER A 306 10.10 -21.82 6.37
C SER A 306 11.12 -21.37 7.43
N PRO A 307 12.31 -20.89 7.04
CA PRO A 307 13.35 -20.47 7.98
C PRO A 307 12.98 -19.18 8.70
N ILE A 308 13.37 -19.08 9.96
CA ILE A 308 13.30 -17.85 10.76
C ILE A 308 14.59 -17.05 10.51
N VAL A 309 14.45 -15.82 10.03
CA VAL A 309 15.59 -14.97 9.66
C VAL A 309 16.16 -14.28 10.90
N ARG A 310 17.31 -14.74 11.42
CA ARG A 310 17.97 -14.18 12.62
C ARG A 310 18.93 -13.02 12.35
N GLY A 311 19.36 -12.85 11.10
CA GLY A 311 20.30 -11.82 10.68
C GLY A 311 19.65 -10.70 9.87
N LYS A 312 20.46 -9.97 9.10
CA LYS A 312 19.97 -8.92 8.19
C LYS A 312 19.02 -9.51 7.16
N GLY A 313 17.83 -8.94 7.06
CA GLY A 313 16.85 -9.29 6.06
C GLY A 313 15.58 -8.49 6.25
N ARG A 314 14.75 -8.43 5.21
CA ARG A 314 13.45 -7.74 5.29
C ARG A 314 12.57 -8.31 6.41
N TRP A 315 12.71 -9.62 6.66
CA TRP A 315 11.88 -10.43 7.55
C TRP A 315 12.61 -10.86 8.82
N GLN A 316 13.52 -10.03 9.32
CA GLN A 316 14.30 -10.35 10.52
C GLN A 316 13.40 -10.52 11.75
N VAL A 317 13.67 -11.57 12.53
CA VAL A 317 12.97 -11.92 13.77
C VAL A 317 13.96 -11.84 14.92
N HIS A 318 13.56 -11.20 16.02
CA HIS A 318 14.44 -11.03 17.18
C HIS A 318 14.74 -12.38 17.84
N ASP A 319 15.94 -12.54 18.42
CA ASP A 319 16.38 -13.83 18.98
C ASP A 319 15.51 -14.33 20.15
N ASP A 320 14.84 -13.40 20.85
CA ASP A 320 13.88 -13.74 21.91
C ASP A 320 12.54 -14.27 21.36
N GLU A 321 12.20 -13.96 20.10
CA GLU A 321 11.02 -14.49 19.42
C GLU A 321 11.35 -15.88 18.83
N PHE A 322 10.50 -16.88 19.07
CA PHE A 322 10.75 -18.26 18.62
C PHE A 322 12.11 -18.82 19.07
N ARG A 323 12.56 -18.48 20.28
CA ARG A 323 13.87 -18.87 20.80
C ARG A 323 14.14 -20.36 20.64
N GLY A 324 15.33 -20.70 20.12
CA GLY A 324 15.74 -22.08 19.87
C GLY A 324 15.19 -22.71 18.60
N GLN A 325 14.34 -22.00 17.84
CA GLN A 325 13.82 -22.49 16.56
C GLN A 325 14.53 -21.86 15.37
N THR A 326 14.82 -22.71 14.38
CA THR A 326 15.40 -22.33 13.08
C THR A 326 14.33 -22.11 12.01
N ASN A 327 13.15 -22.70 12.19
CA ASN A 327 12.03 -22.66 11.26
C ASN A 327 10.73 -22.44 12.03
N TYR A 328 9.72 -21.87 11.40
CA TYR A 328 8.39 -21.76 12.02
C TYR A 328 7.80 -23.16 12.23
N PRO A 329 7.27 -23.52 13.42
CA PRO A 329 6.92 -24.89 13.76
C PRO A 329 5.52 -25.32 13.30
N PHE A 330 4.74 -24.39 12.75
CA PHE A 330 3.35 -24.59 12.36
C PHE A 330 3.15 -24.31 10.87
N ASP A 331 2.09 -24.88 10.33
CA ASP A 331 1.58 -24.55 9.01
C ASP A 331 1.13 -23.08 8.98
N TYR A 332 1.44 -22.38 7.88
CA TYR A 332 0.91 -21.04 7.65
C TYR A 332 0.74 -20.72 6.17
N CYS A 333 0.03 -19.66 5.86
CA CYS A 333 -0.22 -19.20 4.49
C CYS A 333 0.70 -18.04 4.11
N ASN A 334 1.16 -18.00 2.85
CA ASN A 334 1.53 -16.70 2.27
C ASN A 334 0.24 -15.84 2.17
N GLY A 335 0.31 -14.57 2.51
CA GLY A 335 -0.90 -13.78 2.79
C GLY A 335 -1.52 -13.06 1.60
N TYR A 336 -0.87 -12.98 0.44
CA TYR A 336 -1.40 -12.22 -0.70
C TYR A 336 -2.80 -12.68 -1.15
N PHE A 337 -3.14 -13.95 -0.97
CA PHE A 337 -4.48 -14.49 -1.17
C PHE A 337 -4.77 -15.61 -0.17
N VAL A 338 -5.82 -15.44 0.64
CA VAL A 338 -6.25 -16.44 1.64
C VAL A 338 -7.77 -16.53 1.69
N ILE A 339 -8.30 -17.75 1.73
CA ILE A 339 -9.72 -18.05 1.93
C ILE A 339 -9.90 -18.63 3.32
N ILE A 340 -10.90 -18.17 4.04
CA ILE A 340 -11.17 -18.55 5.43
C ILE A 340 -12.67 -18.82 5.57
N THR A 341 -13.04 -19.96 6.15
CA THR A 341 -14.42 -20.21 6.55
C THR A 341 -14.80 -19.32 7.72
N SER A 342 -16.00 -18.72 7.69
CA SER A 342 -16.35 -17.66 8.63
C SER A 342 -16.37 -18.05 10.09
N ASP A 343 -16.58 -19.33 10.38
CA ASP A 343 -16.55 -19.90 11.72
C ASP A 343 -15.18 -19.75 12.42
N LEU A 344 -14.08 -19.51 11.68
CA LEU A 344 -12.76 -19.26 12.24
C LEU A 344 -12.50 -17.82 12.68
N ILE A 345 -13.23 -16.84 12.14
CA ILE A 345 -12.90 -15.42 12.34
C ILE A 345 -12.93 -15.03 13.82
N ARG A 346 -14.01 -15.38 14.52
CA ARG A 346 -14.14 -15.07 15.95
C ARG A 346 -13.16 -15.88 16.84
N PRO A 347 -12.97 -17.21 16.65
CA PRO A 347 -11.91 -17.94 17.31
C PRO A 347 -10.50 -17.36 17.11
N MET A 348 -10.13 -16.97 15.88
CA MET A 348 -8.83 -16.36 15.60
C MET A 348 -8.69 -14.97 16.23
N LEU A 349 -9.74 -14.17 16.23
CA LEU A 349 -9.77 -12.90 16.97
C LEU A 349 -9.54 -13.11 18.48
N ASN A 350 -10.14 -14.14 19.07
CA ASN A 350 -9.91 -14.50 20.47
C ASN A 350 -8.48 -15.01 20.69
N ALA A 351 -7.95 -15.82 19.78
CA ALA A 351 -6.56 -16.25 19.85
C ALA A 351 -5.58 -15.07 19.80
N ALA A 352 -5.91 -13.98 19.09
CA ALA A 352 -5.08 -12.78 19.06
C ALA A 352 -5.01 -12.06 20.41
N ARG A 353 -5.97 -12.29 21.33
CA ARG A 353 -5.91 -11.81 22.73
C ARG A 353 -4.99 -12.66 23.62
N LEU A 354 -4.66 -13.87 23.18
CA LEU A 354 -3.84 -14.82 23.94
C LEU A 354 -2.39 -14.87 23.45
N ASN A 355 -2.13 -14.37 22.24
CA ASN A 355 -0.81 -14.39 21.63
C ASN A 355 -0.20 -12.99 21.60
N PRO A 356 1.05 -12.83 22.07
CA PRO A 356 1.80 -11.60 21.88
C PRO A 356 1.88 -11.21 20.41
N PHE A 357 1.86 -9.92 20.14
CA PHE A 357 2.03 -9.37 18.80
C PHE A 357 3.29 -9.89 18.13
N PHE A 358 3.15 -10.36 16.89
CA PHE A 358 4.24 -10.68 15.98
C PHE A 358 4.06 -9.87 14.69
N TRP A 359 5.13 -9.23 14.21
CA TRP A 359 5.02 -8.20 13.18
C TRP A 359 4.85 -8.76 11.75
N ILE A 360 5.24 -10.01 11.50
CA ILE A 360 5.04 -10.68 10.21
C ILE A 360 3.61 -11.21 10.19
N ASP A 361 2.74 -10.50 9.48
CA ASP A 361 1.30 -10.71 9.48
C ASP A 361 0.90 -12.08 8.93
N ASP A 362 1.53 -12.54 7.86
CA ASP A 362 1.29 -13.88 7.29
C ASP A 362 1.46 -15.00 8.32
N VAL A 363 2.57 -14.95 9.07
CA VAL A 363 2.92 -15.93 10.10
C VAL A 363 1.99 -15.79 11.30
N TYR A 364 1.65 -14.56 11.69
CA TYR A 364 0.76 -14.33 12.82
C TYR A 364 -0.68 -14.75 12.50
N LEU A 365 -1.30 -14.11 11.51
CA LEU A 365 -2.72 -14.25 11.16
C LEU A 365 -3.07 -15.65 10.67
N PHE A 366 -2.20 -16.26 9.86
CA PHE A 366 -2.48 -17.52 9.19
C PHE A 366 -1.63 -18.70 9.70
N GLY A 367 -0.82 -18.49 10.75
CA GLY A 367 -0.05 -19.54 11.41
C GLY A 367 -0.30 -19.60 12.91
N ILE A 368 0.17 -18.58 13.65
CA ILE A 368 0.06 -18.52 15.12
C ILE A 368 -1.40 -18.59 15.56
N LEU A 369 -2.29 -17.78 14.97
CA LEU A 369 -3.70 -17.75 15.39
C LEU A 369 -4.43 -19.06 15.09
N PRO A 370 -4.37 -19.63 13.86
CA PRO A 370 -4.93 -20.96 13.58
C PRO A 370 -4.35 -22.09 14.45
N ALA A 371 -3.05 -22.06 14.73
CA ALA A 371 -2.40 -23.04 15.60
C ALA A 371 -2.91 -22.95 17.05
N THR A 372 -3.11 -21.72 17.56
CA THR A 372 -3.70 -21.49 18.89
C THR A 372 -5.15 -21.94 18.97
N VAL A 373 -5.94 -21.67 17.92
CA VAL A 373 -7.33 -22.13 17.80
C VAL A 373 -7.41 -23.66 17.77
N GLY A 374 -6.39 -24.33 17.25
CA GLY A 374 -6.32 -25.78 17.07
C GLY A 374 -7.31 -26.28 16.01
N GLN A 375 -7.25 -27.56 15.63
CA GLN A 375 -8.23 -28.18 14.71
C GLN A 375 -8.54 -27.39 13.42
N THR A 376 -7.60 -26.59 12.94
CA THR A 376 -7.74 -25.85 11.68
C THR A 376 -7.19 -26.71 10.56
N LYS A 377 -7.94 -26.81 9.46
CA LYS A 377 -7.55 -27.60 8.28
C LYS A 377 -7.07 -26.66 7.17
N PHE A 378 -5.80 -26.78 6.80
CA PHE A 378 -5.27 -26.07 5.65
C PHE A 378 -5.53 -26.84 4.36
N VAL A 379 -5.82 -26.10 3.29
CA VAL A 379 -5.96 -26.60 1.92
C VAL A 379 -4.97 -25.84 1.05
N ASP A 380 -3.98 -26.55 0.51
CA ASP A 380 -3.02 -25.94 -0.43
C ASP A 380 -3.69 -25.76 -1.80
N ILE A 381 -3.95 -24.50 -2.17
CA ILE A 381 -4.53 -24.11 -3.46
C ILE A 381 -3.50 -23.39 -4.35
N ARG A 382 -2.19 -23.54 -4.07
CA ARG A 382 -1.09 -22.91 -4.83
C ARG A 382 -1.21 -23.09 -6.34
N GLU A 383 -1.73 -24.22 -6.80
CA GLU A 383 -1.95 -24.49 -8.24
C GLU A 383 -2.96 -23.52 -8.89
N ASN A 384 -3.81 -22.86 -8.10
CA ASN A 384 -4.76 -21.85 -8.55
C ASN A 384 -4.22 -20.42 -8.37
N LEU A 385 -2.98 -20.25 -7.91
CA LEU A 385 -2.44 -18.94 -7.57
C LEU A 385 -1.14 -18.65 -8.33
N SER A 386 -0.90 -17.38 -8.59
CA SER A 386 0.35 -16.91 -9.17
C SER A 386 0.92 -15.73 -8.40
N LEU A 387 2.24 -15.75 -8.22
CA LEU A 387 3.02 -14.67 -7.61
C LEU A 387 3.52 -13.62 -8.61
N THR A 388 3.26 -13.79 -9.91
CA THR A 388 3.76 -12.86 -10.94
C THR A 388 2.74 -12.55 -12.01
N PHE A 389 2.62 -11.28 -12.35
CA PHE A 389 1.78 -10.80 -13.46
C PHE A 389 2.05 -11.54 -14.77
N ASN A 390 3.31 -11.75 -15.13
CA ASN A 390 3.69 -12.40 -16.39
C ASN A 390 3.17 -13.83 -16.50
N SER A 391 3.25 -14.62 -15.44
CA SER A 391 2.71 -15.99 -15.48
C SER A 391 1.19 -16.00 -15.50
N GLY A 392 0.53 -15.06 -14.82
CA GLY A 392 -0.92 -14.88 -14.92
C GLY A 392 -1.37 -14.50 -16.34
N LYS A 393 -0.69 -13.51 -16.93
CA LYS A 393 -0.89 -13.07 -18.30
C LYS A 393 -0.73 -14.23 -19.28
N GLN A 394 0.38 -14.98 -19.19
CA GLN A 394 0.64 -16.14 -20.03
C GLN A 394 -0.47 -17.18 -19.93
N CYS A 395 -0.96 -17.48 -18.72
CA CYS A 395 -2.06 -18.42 -18.53
C CYS A 395 -3.33 -17.98 -19.28
N TYR A 396 -3.71 -16.70 -19.22
CA TYR A 396 -4.88 -16.21 -19.94
C TYR A 396 -4.69 -16.11 -21.46
N GLU A 397 -3.48 -15.79 -21.93
CA GLU A 397 -3.16 -15.75 -23.36
C GLU A 397 -3.18 -17.14 -23.99
N GLU A 398 -2.62 -18.14 -23.31
CA GLU A 398 -2.53 -19.51 -23.83
C GLU A 398 -3.82 -20.33 -23.63
N HIS A 399 -4.48 -20.17 -22.48
CA HIS A 399 -5.59 -21.06 -22.08
C HIS A 399 -6.95 -20.36 -22.03
N GLY A 400 -7.01 -19.03 -22.15
CA GLY A 400 -8.27 -18.28 -22.12
C GLY A 400 -9.14 -18.61 -20.89
N THR A 401 -10.37 -19.10 -21.12
CA THR A 401 -11.30 -19.52 -20.07
C THR A 401 -10.88 -20.78 -19.31
N GLN A 402 -9.96 -21.57 -19.88
CA GLN A 402 -9.40 -22.77 -19.25
C GLN A 402 -8.27 -22.44 -18.27
N CYS A 403 -7.81 -21.18 -18.20
CA CYS A 403 -6.82 -20.78 -17.20
C CYS A 403 -7.34 -21.05 -15.78
N LYS A 404 -6.62 -21.88 -15.01
CA LYS A 404 -6.99 -22.33 -13.65
C LYS A 404 -6.73 -21.30 -12.55
N LEU A 405 -6.10 -20.17 -12.89
CA LEU A 405 -5.68 -19.16 -11.92
C LEU A 405 -6.88 -18.35 -11.41
N VAL A 406 -6.98 -18.30 -10.10
CA VAL A 406 -7.98 -17.58 -9.30
C VAL A 406 -7.40 -16.27 -8.80
N ALA A 407 -6.12 -16.23 -8.46
CA ALA A 407 -5.46 -15.00 -8.03
C ALA A 407 -4.08 -14.85 -8.65
N VAL A 408 -3.73 -13.62 -9.01
CA VAL A 408 -2.44 -13.25 -9.60
C VAL A 408 -1.92 -12.02 -8.89
N SER A 409 -0.77 -12.14 -8.23
CA SER A 409 -0.06 -10.98 -7.70
C SER A 409 0.52 -10.13 -8.84
N GLN A 410 0.37 -8.83 -8.68
CA GLN A 410 0.77 -7.78 -9.60
C GLN A 410 1.58 -6.74 -8.83
N TRP A 411 2.24 -5.84 -9.54
CA TRP A 411 3.03 -4.78 -8.89
C TRP A 411 2.61 -3.41 -9.36
N LYS A 412 2.13 -3.30 -10.60
CA LYS A 412 1.76 -2.01 -11.20
C LYS A 412 0.26 -1.77 -11.11
N ALA A 413 -0.12 -0.50 -11.00
CA ALA A 413 -1.51 -0.10 -10.81
C ALA A 413 -2.40 -0.42 -12.03
N GLU A 414 -1.85 -0.48 -13.24
CA GLU A 414 -2.58 -0.75 -14.48
C GLU A 414 -2.68 -2.26 -14.85
N GLU A 415 -1.97 -3.13 -14.14
CA GLU A 415 -2.00 -4.57 -14.37
C GLU A 415 -3.34 -5.28 -14.07
N PRO A 416 -4.14 -4.89 -13.04
CA PRO A 416 -5.39 -5.61 -12.75
C PRO A 416 -6.43 -5.38 -13.83
N GLU A 417 -6.49 -4.18 -14.40
CA GLU A 417 -7.37 -3.86 -15.52
C GLU A 417 -7.02 -4.72 -16.74
N LYS A 418 -5.73 -4.92 -17.04
CA LYS A 418 -5.30 -5.77 -18.17
C LYS A 418 -5.76 -7.20 -18.00
N LEU A 419 -5.55 -7.81 -16.82
CA LEU A 419 -6.02 -9.17 -16.53
C LEU A 419 -7.56 -9.23 -16.56
N TRP A 420 -8.23 -8.20 -16.04
CA TRP A 420 -9.68 -8.09 -16.10
C TRP A 420 -10.22 -8.08 -17.54
N TYR A 421 -9.64 -7.26 -18.42
CA TYR A 421 -10.01 -7.23 -19.83
C TYR A 421 -9.76 -8.56 -20.53
N MET A 422 -8.64 -9.24 -20.23
CA MET A 422 -8.36 -10.58 -20.75
C MET A 422 -9.39 -11.62 -20.30
N VAL A 423 -9.84 -11.55 -19.05
CA VAL A 423 -10.91 -12.42 -18.56
C VAL A 423 -12.20 -12.14 -19.31
N LEU A 424 -12.61 -10.87 -19.40
CA LEU A 424 -13.85 -10.47 -20.05
C LEU A 424 -13.86 -10.75 -21.57
N SER A 425 -12.74 -10.57 -22.27
CA SER A 425 -12.65 -10.84 -23.71
C SER A 425 -12.91 -12.32 -24.02
N ASN A 426 -12.53 -13.20 -23.10
CA ASN A 426 -12.63 -14.65 -23.27
C ASN A 426 -14.00 -15.23 -22.85
N LEU A 427 -14.87 -14.43 -22.20
CA LEU A 427 -16.22 -14.90 -21.82
C LEU A 427 -17.13 -15.08 -23.03
N THR A 428 -17.94 -16.15 -23.00
CA THR A 428 -19.01 -16.36 -23.97
C THR A 428 -20.09 -15.29 -23.85
N VAL A 429 -20.85 -15.05 -24.92
CA VAL A 429 -21.98 -14.10 -24.92
C VAL A 429 -23.00 -14.46 -23.83
N SER A 430 -23.26 -15.75 -23.61
CA SER A 430 -24.15 -16.22 -22.54
C SER A 430 -23.61 -15.89 -21.14
N ALA A 431 -22.31 -16.05 -20.91
CA ALA A 431 -21.68 -15.71 -19.64
C ALA A 431 -21.69 -14.20 -19.39
N LYS A 432 -21.44 -13.39 -20.43
CA LYS A 432 -21.55 -11.93 -20.37
C LYS A 432 -22.98 -11.48 -20.01
N ASN A 433 -24.00 -12.14 -20.55
CA ASN A 433 -25.40 -11.83 -20.24
C ASN A 433 -25.79 -12.16 -18.78
N GLN A 434 -25.10 -13.10 -18.13
CA GLN A 434 -25.32 -13.41 -16.72
C GLN A 434 -24.65 -12.42 -15.76
N LEU A 435 -23.71 -11.61 -16.26
CA LEU A 435 -23.12 -10.52 -15.51
C LEU A 435 -24.07 -9.32 -15.49
N GLN A 436 -24.15 -8.61 -14.37
CA GLN A 436 -24.64 -7.23 -14.37
C GLN A 436 -23.42 -6.29 -14.42
N VAL A 437 -22.58 -6.39 -15.45
CA VAL A 437 -21.52 -5.40 -15.65
C VAL A 437 -22.18 -4.12 -16.16
N PHE A 438 -22.22 -3.08 -15.33
CA PHE A 438 -22.58 -1.74 -15.80
C PHE A 438 -21.54 -1.27 -16.84
N GLY A 439 -21.98 -0.97 -18.07
CA GLY A 439 -21.18 -0.21 -19.05
C GLY A 439 -20.49 -0.97 -20.19
N LEU A 440 -20.91 -2.19 -20.56
CA LEU A 440 -20.40 -2.90 -21.75
C LEU A 440 -21.45 -3.08 -22.87
N SER A 441 -22.58 -2.38 -22.79
CA SER A 441 -23.57 -2.28 -23.88
C SER A 441 -23.30 -1.08 -24.78
#